data_AF-A0A516GRS2-F1
#
_entry.id   AF-A0A516GRS2-F1
#
_cell.length_a   1.000
_cell.length_b   1.000
_cell.length_c   1.000
_cell.angle_alpha   90.00
_cell.angle_beta   90.00
_cell.angle_gamma   90.00
#
_symmetry.space_group_name_H-M   'P 1'
#
loop_
_entity.id
_entity.type
_entity.pdbx_description
1 polymer ?
#
loop_
_entity_poly.entity_id
_entity_poly.type
_entity_poly.pdbx_seq_one_letter_code
_entity_poly.pdbx_strand_id
1 'polypeptide(L)'
;MTAPYKFKYEPYTKVYASEDWTKSALDLLGGKKLSEDFKYTTVGIQVLSGLICNATGSSVLDFATKHLFLPLEINPPKPIRIHTKDVNTLLFLKISMCMAG
;
A
#
# COMPACT_ATOMS: atom_id res chain seq x y z
N MET A 1 -9.01 -4.29 8.48
CA MET A 1 -8.40 -3.85 9.76
C MET A 1 -9.39 -2.97 10.51
N THR A 2 -9.37 -3.04 11.84
CA THR A 2 -10.23 -2.25 12.72
C THR A 2 -9.45 -1.02 13.13
N ALA A 3 -9.77 0.13 12.58
CA ALA A 3 -9.06 1.38 12.84
C ALA A 3 -9.99 2.58 12.68
N PRO A 4 -9.74 3.69 13.42
CA PRO A 4 -10.56 4.88 13.34
C PRO A 4 -10.17 5.67 12.08
N TYR A 5 -10.84 5.43 10.95
CA TYR A 5 -10.58 6.16 9.71
C TYR A 5 -11.31 7.50 9.65
N LYS A 6 -10.65 8.52 9.08
CA LYS A 6 -11.21 9.84 8.76
C LYS A 6 -12.03 9.86 7.47
N PHE A 7 -12.23 8.71 6.81
CA PHE A 7 -12.94 8.60 5.54
C PHE A 7 -14.01 7.51 5.53
N LYS A 8 -15.07 7.74 4.74
CA LYS A 8 -16.08 6.72 4.43
C LYS A 8 -15.60 5.82 3.28
N TYR A 9 -15.23 6.42 2.14
CA TYR A 9 -14.73 5.77 0.93
C TYR A 9 -13.22 5.97 0.74
N GLU A 10 -12.54 5.05 0.06
CA GLU A 10 -11.09 5.08 -0.08
C GLU A 10 -10.60 6.31 -0.86
N PRO A 11 -9.73 7.16 -0.28
CA PRO A 11 -9.26 8.40 -0.90
C PRO A 11 -8.03 8.14 -1.79
N TYR A 12 -8.18 7.29 -2.80
CA TYR A 12 -7.07 6.84 -3.66
C TYR A 12 -6.27 7.99 -4.25
N THR A 13 -6.94 8.96 -4.88
CA THR A 13 -6.29 10.09 -5.55
C THR A 13 -5.43 10.89 -4.57
N LYS A 14 -5.88 11.06 -3.32
CA LYS A 14 -5.14 11.79 -2.29
C LYS A 14 -3.87 11.05 -1.88
N VAL A 15 -3.95 9.73 -1.69
CA VAL A 15 -2.79 8.93 -1.25
C VAL A 15 -1.77 8.78 -2.37
N TYR A 16 -2.20 8.44 -3.60
CA TYR A 16 -1.25 8.15 -4.69
C TYR A 16 -0.70 9.36 -5.41
N ALA A 17 -1.31 10.54 -5.24
CA ALA A 17 -0.70 11.80 -5.67
C ALA A 17 0.32 12.33 -4.65
N SER A 18 0.45 11.72 -3.47
CA SER A 18 1.40 12.13 -2.45
C SER A 18 2.82 11.68 -2.78
N GLU A 19 3.80 12.44 -2.30
CA GLU A 19 5.22 12.05 -2.31
C GLU A 19 5.53 10.93 -1.31
N ASP A 20 4.76 10.83 -0.23
CA ASP A 20 4.91 9.80 0.80
C ASP A 20 3.55 9.15 1.09
N TRP A 21 3.34 7.99 0.46
CA TRP A 21 2.10 7.23 0.59
C TRP A 21 1.90 6.66 1.99
N THR A 22 2.98 6.44 2.75
CA THR A 22 2.92 5.95 4.14
C THR A 22 2.35 7.03 5.04
N LYS A 23 2.94 8.24 5.01
CA LYS A 23 2.45 9.38 5.79
C LYS A 23 1.02 9.74 5.40
N SER A 24 0.73 9.77 4.10
CA SER A 24 -0.63 10.06 3.63
C SER A 24 -1.64 9.02 4.07
N ALA A 25 -1.28 7.74 4.18
CA ALA A 25 -2.16 6.71 4.74
C ALA A 25 -2.32 6.86 6.27
N LEU A 26 -1.25 7.19 6.99
CA LEU A 26 -1.30 7.46 8.44
C LEU A 26 -2.17 8.68 8.77
N ASP A 27 -2.12 9.74 7.95
CA ASP A 27 -2.94 10.94 8.12
C ASP A 27 -4.45 10.67 8.01
N LEU A 28 -4.84 9.54 7.44
CA LEU A 28 -6.23 9.09 7.34
C LEU A 28 -6.72 8.37 8.59
N LEU A 29 -5.85 8.06 9.56
CA LEU A 29 -6.19 7.47 10.85
C LEU A 29 -6.55 8.57 11.87
N GLY A 30 -7.16 8.18 12.99
CA GLY A 30 -7.60 9.08 14.07
C GLY A 30 -8.96 9.73 13.82
N GLY A 31 -9.86 9.06 13.12
CA GLY A 31 -11.26 9.47 12.97
C GLY A 31 -12.02 9.44 14.30
N LYS A 32 -13.12 10.19 14.38
CA LYS A 32 -13.93 10.35 15.62
C LYS A 32 -14.62 9.07 16.10
N LYS A 33 -14.73 8.06 15.24
CA LYS A 33 -15.34 6.77 15.57
C LYS A 33 -14.30 5.68 15.39
N LEU A 34 -14.05 4.92 16.46
CA LEU A 34 -13.49 3.60 16.31
C LEU A 34 -14.58 2.75 15.65
N SER A 35 -14.37 2.35 14.40
CA SER A 35 -15.22 1.32 13.81
C SER A 35 -14.86 0.04 14.55
N GLU A 36 -15.78 -0.54 15.34
CA GLU A 36 -15.57 -1.88 15.93
C GLU A 36 -15.56 -2.95 14.83
N ASP A 37 -16.21 -2.64 13.70
CA ASP A 37 -16.25 -3.50 12.53
C ASP A 37 -14.94 -3.51 11.74
N PHE A 38 -14.60 -4.69 11.22
CA PHE A 38 -13.52 -4.84 10.27
C PHE A 38 -13.80 -4.04 8.99
N LYS A 39 -12.85 -3.16 8.62
CA LYS A 39 -12.88 -2.44 7.35
C LYS A 39 -11.74 -2.90 6.44
N TYR A 40 -12.07 -3.41 5.26
CA TYR A 40 -11.06 -3.63 4.22
C TYR A 40 -10.61 -2.27 3.67
N THR A 41 -9.30 -2.05 3.58
CA THR A 41 -8.74 -0.84 3.00
C THR A 41 -7.45 -1.13 2.26
N THR A 42 -7.44 -0.76 0.99
CA THR A 42 -6.27 -0.86 0.12
C THR A 42 -5.24 0.20 0.50
N VAL A 43 -5.64 1.42 0.84
CA VAL A 43 -4.70 2.45 1.31
C VAL A 43 -4.04 2.10 2.65
N GLY A 44 -4.70 1.29 3.50
CA GLY A 44 -4.14 0.83 4.76
C GLY A 44 -2.86 0.01 4.61
N ILE A 45 -2.68 -0.72 3.49
CA ILE A 45 -1.47 -1.53 3.27
C ILE A 45 -0.20 -0.68 3.11
N GLN A 46 -0.34 0.59 2.72
CA GLN A 46 0.81 1.49 2.58
C GLN A 46 1.49 1.73 3.94
N VAL A 47 0.73 1.66 5.04
CA VAL A 47 1.30 1.73 6.39
C VAL A 47 2.20 0.54 6.67
N LEU A 48 1.78 -0.68 6.30
CA LEU A 48 2.59 -1.88 6.45
C LEU A 48 3.85 -1.81 5.57
N SER A 49 3.71 -1.38 4.33
CA SER A 49 4.84 -1.16 3.42
C SER A 49 5.88 -0.21 4.01
N GLY A 50 5.43 0.94 4.52
CA GLY A 50 6.30 1.92 5.18
C GLY A 50 6.96 1.38 6.45
N LEU A 51 6.23 0.58 7.25
CA LEU A 51 6.77 -0.06 8.44
C LEU A 51 7.89 -1.05 8.09
N ILE A 52 7.69 -1.89 7.09
CA ILE A 52 8.73 -2.82 6.61
C ILE A 52 9.97 -2.03 6.16
N CYS A 53 9.79 -0.99 5.33
CA CYS A 53 10.90 -0.18 4.86
C CYS A 53 11.68 0.47 6.02
N ASN A 54 10.97 1.08 6.97
CA ASN A 54 11.59 1.79 8.08
C ASN A 54 12.27 0.83 9.07
N ALA A 55 11.63 -0.30 9.40
CA ALA A 55 12.16 -1.26 10.36
C ALA A 55 13.37 -2.06 9.83
N THR A 56 13.45 -2.25 8.52
CA THR A 56 14.47 -3.12 7.89
C THR A 56 15.53 -2.36 7.11
N GLY A 57 15.32 -1.08 6.82
CA GLY A 57 16.17 -0.29 5.93
C GLY A 57 16.19 -0.80 4.47
N SER A 58 15.29 -1.72 4.11
CA SER A 58 15.24 -2.38 2.80
C SER A 58 13.92 -2.06 2.11
N SER A 59 13.87 -2.12 0.77
CA SER A 59 12.59 -1.97 0.08
C SER A 59 11.66 -3.15 0.39
N VAL A 60 10.34 -2.97 0.25
CA VAL A 60 9.37 -4.07 0.41
C VAL A 60 9.67 -5.23 -0.56
N LEU A 61 10.12 -4.92 -1.78
CA LEU A 61 10.48 -5.93 -2.77
C LEU A 61 11.73 -6.70 -2.34
N ASP A 62 12.76 -6.03 -1.84
CA ASP A 62 13.98 -6.72 -1.37
C ASP A 62 13.68 -7.58 -0.15
N PHE A 63 12.84 -7.08 0.76
CA PHE A 63 12.37 -7.83 1.92
C PHE A 63 11.61 -9.09 1.50
N ALA A 64 10.61 -8.95 0.62
CA ALA A 64 9.85 -10.10 0.10
C ALA A 64 10.73 -11.05 -0.71
N THR A 65 11.70 -10.55 -1.47
CA THR A 65 12.67 -11.37 -2.20
C THR A 65 13.41 -12.29 -1.25
N LYS A 66 13.99 -11.73 -0.18
CA LYS A 66 14.78 -12.48 0.78
C LYS A 66 13.95 -13.44 1.63
N HIS A 67 12.76 -13.02 2.06
CA HIS A 67 12.01 -13.71 3.11
C HIS A 67 10.78 -14.48 2.61
N LEU A 68 10.35 -14.28 1.36
CA LEU A 68 9.18 -14.92 0.77
C LEU A 68 9.51 -15.62 -0.55
N PHE A 69 10.05 -14.90 -1.55
CA PHE A 69 10.24 -15.46 -2.89
C PHE A 69 11.37 -16.51 -2.93
N LEU A 70 12.58 -16.15 -2.51
CA LEU A 70 13.72 -17.07 -2.56
C LEU A 70 13.54 -18.33 -1.70
N PRO A 71 13.02 -18.26 -0.45
CA PRO A 71 12.77 -19.46 0.35
C PRO A 71 11.73 -20.41 -0.26
N LEU A 72 10.87 -19.91 -1.14
CA LEU A 72 9.85 -20.70 -1.84
C LEU A 72 10.28 -21.07 -3.28
N GLU A 73 11.53 -20.78 -3.65
CA GLU A 73 12.05 -21.01 -5.01
C GLU A 73 11.26 -20.28 -6.11
N ILE A 74 10.63 -19.15 -5.76
CA ILE A 74 9.89 -18.29 -6.69
C ILE A 74 10.84 -17.23 -7.25
N ASN A 75 10.86 -17.05 -8.57
CA ASN A 75 11.64 -16.00 -9.20
C ASN A 75 11.10 -14.61 -8.83
N PRO A 76 11.89 -13.72 -8.21
CA PRO A 76 11.40 -12.41 -7.78
C PRO A 76 11.01 -11.51 -8.97
N PRO A 77 9.97 -10.68 -8.84
CA PRO A 77 9.61 -9.73 -9.87
C PRO A 77 10.66 -8.62 -9.99
N LYS A 78 10.81 -8.06 -11.20
CA LYS A 78 11.70 -6.92 -11.42
C LYS A 78 11.10 -5.64 -10.83
N PRO A 79 11.92 -4.74 -10.22
CA PRO A 79 11.44 -3.45 -9.76
C PRO A 79 10.85 -2.63 -10.93
N ILE A 80 9.60 -2.20 -10.79
CA ILE A 80 8.95 -1.31 -11.76
C ILE A 80 9.03 0.11 -11.23
N ARG A 81 9.67 1.02 -11.97
CA ARG A 81 9.66 2.45 -11.69
C ARG A 81 8.59 3.13 -12.53
N ILE A 82 7.58 3.68 -11.87
CA ILE A 82 6.53 4.44 -12.54
C ILE A 82 6.97 5.90 -12.56
N HIS A 83 7.24 6.43 -13.75
CA HIS A 83 7.71 7.80 -13.95
C HIS A 83 6.58 8.81 -14.22
N THR A 84 5.33 8.35 -14.30
CA THR A 84 4.20 9.18 -14.74
C THR A 84 3.29 9.55 -13.56
N LYS A 85 3.02 10.86 -13.43
CA LYS A 85 2.11 11.46 -12.45
C LYS A 85 0.63 11.38 -12.84
N ASP A 86 0.29 10.75 -13.97
CA ASP A 86 -1.11 10.60 -14.39
C ASP A 86 -1.85 9.65 -13.46
N VAL A 87 -2.83 10.21 -12.75
CA VAL A 87 -3.77 9.54 -11.85
C VAL A 87 -4.49 8.38 -12.55
N ASN A 88 -4.72 8.48 -13.87
CA ASN A 88 -5.38 7.44 -14.65
C ASN A 88 -4.51 6.18 -14.80
N THR A 89 -3.20 6.30 -15.00
CA THR A 89 -2.31 5.12 -15.11
C THR A 89 -2.14 4.41 -13.77
N LEU A 90 -2.16 5.17 -12.66
CA LEU A 90 -2.14 4.63 -11.29
C LEU A 90 -3.44 3.87 -10.93
N LEU A 91 -4.59 4.30 -11.47
CA LEU A 91 -5.86 3.60 -11.32
C LEU A 91 -5.90 2.29 -12.15
N PHE A 92 -5.36 2.32 -13.38
CA PHE A 92 -5.35 1.16 -14.29
C PHE A 92 -4.51 -0.01 -13.77
N LEU A 93 -3.33 0.25 -13.17
CA LEU A 93 -2.45 -0.83 -12.65
C LEU A 93 -2.98 -1.47 -11.36
N LYS A 94 -3.81 -0.76 -10.59
CA LYS A 94 -4.45 -1.28 -9.38
C LYS A 94 -5.47 -2.37 -9.65
N ILE A 95 -6.19 -2.28 -10.77
CA ILE A 95 -7.18 -3.29 -11.18
C ILE A 95 -6.45 -4.53 -11.73
N SER A 96 -5.32 -4.35 -12.41
CA SER A 96 -4.57 -5.47 -12.98
C SER A 96 -3.92 -6.36 -11.90
N MET A 97 -3.47 -5.80 -10.78
CA MET A 97 -3.02 -6.59 -9.61
C MET A 97 -4.17 -7.21 -8.78
N CYS A 98 -5.43 -6.84 -9.06
CA CYS A 98 -6.62 -7.41 -8.43
C CYS A 98 -7.32 -8.45 -9.35
N MET A 99 -6.87 -8.60 -10.59
CA MET A 99 -7.48 -9.48 -11.61
C MET A 99 -6.55 -10.61 -12.08
N ALA A 100 -5.40 -10.79 -11.43
CA ALA A 100 -4.68 -12.06 -11.46
C ALA A 100 -5.38 -13.02 -10.49
N GLY A 101 -6.57 -13.48 -10.90
CA GLY A 101 -7.01 -14.84 -10.57
C GLY A 101 -6.22 -15.84 -11.39
#